data_AF-A0A0B1GCQ7-F1
#
_entry.id   AF-A0A0B1GCQ7-F1
#
_cell.length_a   1.000
_cell.length_b   1.000
_cell.length_c   1.000
_cell.angle_alpha   90.00
_cell.angle_beta   90.00
_cell.angle_gamma   90.00
#
_symmetry.space_group_name_H-M   'P 1'
#
loop_
_entity.id
_entity.type
_entity.pdbx_description
1 polymer ?
#
loop_
_entity_poly.entity_id
_entity_poly.type
_entity_poly.pdbx_seq_one_letter_code
_entity_poly.pdbx_strand_id
1 'polypeptide(L)'
;MRLLNRLNQYQRLWQPSAGKPQTVTVSELAERCFCSERHVRTLLRQAQEAGWLEWQAQSGRGKRGQLRFLVTPESLRNAMMEQALETGKQQDVLELAQLAPGELRTLLQPFMGGQWQNDTPTLRIPYYRPLEPLQPGFLPGRAEQHLAGQIFSGLTRFDNNTQRPIGDLAHHWETSTDGLRWDFYLRSTLHWHNGDAVKASHLHQRLLMLLQLPALDQLFISVKRIEVTHPQCLTFFLHRPDYWLAHRLASYCSHLAHPQFPLIGTGPFRLTQFTAELVRLESHDYYHLRHPLLKAVEYWITPPLFEKDLGNSCRHPVQITIGKPEELQRVSQVSSGISLGFCYLTLRKSPRLSLWQARKVISIIHQSGLLQTLEVGENLITASHALLPGWTIPYWQVPDEVKLPKTLTLVYHLPIELHTMAERLQATLAAEGCELTIIFHNAKNWDDTTLLAHADLMMGDRLIGEAPEYTLEQWLRCDPLWPHVFDAPAYAHLQSTLDAVQVMPDEENRFNALKAVFSQLMADATLTPLFNYHYRISAPPGVNGVRLTPRGWFEFTEAWLPAPSQ
;
A
#
# COMPACT_ATOMS: atom_id res chain seq x y z
N MET A 1 -23.38 11.23 27.02
CA MET A 1 -22.95 9.87 27.44
C MET A 1 -22.47 9.18 26.17
N ARG A 2 -21.22 8.68 26.12
CA ARG A 2 -20.69 8.01 24.92
C ARG A 2 -21.66 6.91 24.46
N LEU A 3 -21.91 6.79 23.16
CA LEU A 3 -22.89 5.85 22.58
C LEU A 3 -22.69 4.43 23.11
N LEU A 4 -21.44 3.96 23.16
CA LEU A 4 -21.07 2.65 23.72
C LEU A 4 -21.54 2.44 25.16
N ASN A 5 -21.48 3.47 26.02
CA ASN A 5 -21.95 3.35 27.39
C ASN A 5 -23.47 3.16 27.48
N ARG A 6 -24.25 3.79 26.59
CA ARG A 6 -25.72 3.56 26.54
C ARG A 6 -26.02 2.13 26.12
N LEU A 7 -25.30 1.61 25.12
CA LEU A 7 -25.43 0.24 24.66
C LEU A 7 -25.05 -0.77 25.76
N ASN A 8 -23.92 -0.57 26.45
CA ASN A 8 -23.47 -1.44 27.55
C ASN A 8 -24.49 -1.46 28.70
N GLN A 9 -25.06 -0.31 29.05
CA GLN A 9 -26.10 -0.25 30.08
C GLN A 9 -27.38 -0.98 29.64
N TYR A 10 -27.80 -0.81 28.39
CA TYR A 10 -28.93 -1.55 27.82
C TYR A 10 -28.69 -3.07 27.84
N GLN A 11 -27.50 -3.51 27.42
CA GLN A 11 -27.12 -4.93 27.40
C GLN A 11 -27.13 -5.55 28.80
N ARG A 12 -26.67 -4.83 29.83
CA ARG A 12 -26.74 -5.27 31.24
C ARG A 12 -28.18 -5.46 31.73
N LEU A 13 -29.12 -4.64 31.26
CA LEU A 13 -30.55 -4.81 31.56
C LEU A 13 -31.12 -6.05 30.86
N TRP A 14 -30.70 -6.30 29.62
CA TRP A 14 -31.21 -7.35 28.73
C TRP A 14 -30.71 -8.76 29.10
N GLN A 15 -29.40 -8.90 29.37
CA GLN A 15 -28.67 -10.18 29.51
C GLN A 15 -29.31 -11.18 30.50
N PRO A 16 -29.79 -10.79 31.70
CA PRO A 16 -30.34 -11.76 32.66
C PRO A 16 -31.61 -12.48 32.19
N SER A 17 -32.33 -11.87 31.24
CA SER A 17 -33.61 -12.39 30.73
C SER A 17 -33.52 -12.91 29.29
N ALA A 18 -32.39 -12.69 28.63
CA ALA A 18 -32.23 -12.87 27.18
C ALA A 18 -33.42 -12.29 26.37
N GLY A 19 -33.91 -11.11 26.80
CA GLY A 19 -35.01 -10.39 26.15
C GLY A 19 -36.43 -10.79 26.59
N LYS A 20 -36.59 -11.80 27.46
CA LYS A 20 -37.93 -12.15 27.99
C LYS A 20 -38.45 -11.06 28.93
N PRO A 21 -39.78 -10.81 28.97
CA PRO A 21 -40.37 -9.90 29.94
C PRO A 21 -39.98 -10.29 31.37
N GLN A 22 -39.60 -9.31 32.17
CA GLN A 22 -39.13 -9.52 33.53
C GLN A 22 -39.86 -8.63 34.53
N THR A 23 -40.07 -9.18 35.73
CA THR A 23 -40.68 -8.48 36.86
C THR A 23 -39.59 -8.19 37.88
N VAL A 24 -39.15 -6.93 37.98
CA VAL A 24 -37.94 -6.52 38.72
C VAL A 24 -38.15 -5.20 39.47
N THR A 25 -37.33 -4.94 40.48
CA THR A 25 -37.30 -3.67 41.21
C THR A 25 -36.29 -2.69 40.62
N VAL A 26 -36.45 -1.40 40.91
CA VAL A 26 -35.50 -0.36 40.48
C VAL A 26 -34.12 -0.55 41.12
N SER A 27 -34.06 -1.03 42.37
CA SER A 27 -32.79 -1.34 43.05
C SER A 27 -32.02 -2.45 42.33
N GLU A 28 -32.70 -3.56 41.98
CA GLU A 28 -32.10 -4.67 41.22
C GLU A 28 -31.58 -4.19 39.85
N LEU A 29 -32.29 -3.28 39.17
CA LEU A 29 -31.82 -2.71 37.90
C LEU A 29 -30.62 -1.77 38.07
N ALA A 30 -30.62 -0.97 39.15
CA ALA A 30 -29.54 -0.05 39.46
C ALA A 30 -28.23 -0.80 39.77
N GLU A 31 -28.31 -1.89 40.54
CA GLU A 31 -27.20 -2.80 40.83
C GLU A 31 -26.62 -3.41 39.55
N ARG A 32 -27.46 -3.96 38.66
CA ARG A 32 -27.03 -4.54 37.37
C ARG A 32 -26.31 -3.53 36.47
N CYS A 33 -26.75 -2.28 36.52
CA CYS A 33 -26.16 -1.19 35.73
C CYS A 33 -24.94 -0.55 36.42
N PHE A 34 -24.61 -0.96 37.65
CA PHE A 34 -23.60 -0.34 38.51
C PHE A 34 -23.80 1.18 38.64
N CYS A 35 -25.04 1.60 38.93
CA CYS A 35 -25.40 3.02 39.04
C CYS A 35 -26.43 3.27 40.14
N SER A 36 -26.79 4.54 40.38
CA SER A 36 -27.82 4.89 41.37
C SER A 36 -29.23 4.65 40.85
N GLU A 37 -30.20 4.42 41.75
CA GLU A 37 -31.62 4.29 41.37
C GLU A 37 -32.15 5.50 40.59
N ARG A 38 -31.65 6.71 40.89
CA ARG A 38 -32.00 7.92 40.15
C ARG A 38 -31.49 7.85 38.70
N HIS A 39 -30.27 7.36 38.50
CA HIS A 39 -29.69 7.23 37.17
C HIS A 39 -30.40 6.14 36.36
N VAL A 40 -30.68 4.96 36.94
CA VAL A 40 -31.36 3.88 36.20
C VAL A 40 -32.78 4.27 35.78
N ARG A 41 -33.51 5.04 36.60
CA ARG A 41 -34.81 5.61 36.20
C ARG A 41 -34.70 6.54 35.00
N THR A 42 -33.62 7.31 34.92
CA THR A 42 -33.34 8.20 33.78
C THR A 42 -33.02 7.37 32.53
N LEU A 43 -32.21 6.32 32.67
CA LEU A 43 -31.89 5.40 31.57
C LEU A 43 -33.14 4.69 31.03
N LEU A 44 -34.00 4.17 31.92
CA LEU A 44 -35.26 3.52 31.53
C LEU A 44 -36.18 4.49 30.78
N ARG A 45 -36.31 5.74 31.27
CA ARG A 45 -37.10 6.77 30.58
C ARG A 45 -36.55 7.06 29.18
N GLN A 46 -35.24 7.29 29.07
CA GLN A 46 -34.59 7.57 27.78
C GLN A 46 -34.69 6.40 26.80
N ALA A 47 -34.55 5.17 27.29
CA ALA A 47 -34.68 3.96 26.47
C ALA A 47 -36.13 3.75 26.02
N GLN A 48 -37.12 4.09 26.86
CA GLN A 48 -38.53 4.05 26.49
C GLN A 48 -38.91 5.14 25.48
N GLU A 49 -38.42 6.38 25.66
CA GLU A 49 -38.59 7.48 24.70
C GLU A 49 -37.97 7.14 23.33
N ALA A 50 -36.87 6.39 23.32
CA ALA A 50 -36.21 5.91 22.10
C ALA A 50 -36.82 4.61 21.53
N GLY A 51 -37.87 4.06 22.15
CA GLY A 51 -38.57 2.85 21.69
C GLY A 51 -37.79 1.54 21.88
N TRP A 52 -36.79 1.49 22.76
CA TRP A 52 -35.97 0.29 22.97
C TRP A 52 -36.59 -0.71 23.95
N LEU A 53 -37.33 -0.21 24.94
CA LEU A 53 -37.96 -1.00 25.99
C LEU A 53 -39.24 -0.31 26.49
N GLU A 54 -40.05 -1.05 27.23
CA GLU A 54 -41.18 -0.54 28.00
C GLU A 54 -40.99 -0.87 29.48
N TRP A 55 -41.19 0.12 30.34
CA TRP A 55 -41.09 0.01 31.77
C TRP A 55 -42.38 0.48 32.44
N GLN A 56 -43.08 -0.46 33.08
CA GLN A 56 -44.28 -0.18 33.87
C GLN A 56 -43.96 -0.26 35.36
N ALA A 57 -43.77 0.91 35.97
CA ALA A 57 -43.52 1.02 37.40
C ALA A 57 -44.79 0.72 38.23
N GLN A 58 -44.64 0.02 39.35
CA GLN A 58 -45.69 -0.13 40.35
C GLN A 58 -45.42 0.79 41.56
N SER A 59 -46.47 1.41 42.11
CA SER A 59 -46.35 2.31 43.26
C SER A 59 -46.16 1.56 44.58
N GLY A 60 -45.04 1.84 45.27
CA GLY A 60 -44.66 1.29 46.59
C GLY A 60 -43.17 0.94 46.69
N ARG A 61 -42.53 1.10 47.87
CA ARG A 61 -41.13 0.68 48.10
C ARG A 61 -41.00 -0.83 47.93
N GLY A 62 -40.00 -1.28 47.16
CA GLY A 62 -39.73 -2.70 46.92
C GLY A 62 -40.69 -3.41 45.95
N LYS A 63 -41.65 -2.70 45.35
CA LYS A 63 -42.53 -3.31 44.35
C LYS A 63 -41.80 -3.55 43.03
N ARG A 64 -42.10 -4.68 42.41
CA ARG A 64 -41.54 -5.08 41.12
C ARG A 64 -42.38 -4.47 39.99
N GLY A 65 -41.72 -3.73 39.10
CA GLY A 65 -42.30 -3.27 37.84
C GLY A 65 -42.11 -4.28 36.72
N GLN A 66 -42.84 -4.12 35.62
CA GLN A 66 -42.68 -4.96 34.43
C GLN A 66 -41.76 -4.27 33.43
N LEU A 67 -40.72 -4.98 32.99
CA LEU A 67 -39.78 -4.54 31.96
C LEU A 67 -39.90 -5.45 30.75
N ARG A 68 -40.25 -4.88 29.59
CA ARG A 68 -40.33 -5.56 28.29
C ARG A 68 -39.32 -4.94 27.33
N PHE A 69 -38.53 -5.74 26.65
CA PHE A 69 -37.61 -5.26 25.62
C PHE A 69 -38.30 -5.28 24.25
N LEU A 70 -38.11 -4.22 23.47
CA LEU A 70 -38.66 -4.10 22.12
C LEU A 70 -37.61 -4.37 21.04
N VAL A 71 -36.33 -4.15 21.37
CA VAL A 71 -35.19 -4.37 20.47
C VAL A 71 -34.12 -5.24 21.14
N THR A 72 -33.31 -5.95 20.36
CA THR A 72 -32.15 -6.68 20.89
C THR A 72 -30.94 -5.74 20.99
N PRO A 73 -29.97 -5.99 21.88
CA PRO A 73 -28.72 -5.22 21.92
C PRO A 73 -27.99 -5.19 20.57
N GLU A 74 -28.07 -6.27 19.80
CA GLU A 74 -27.51 -6.36 18.44
C GLU A 74 -28.20 -5.40 17.47
N SER A 75 -29.54 -5.45 17.38
CA SER A 75 -30.31 -4.52 16.52
C SER A 75 -30.10 -3.05 16.91
N LEU A 76 -29.99 -2.77 18.22
CA LEU A 76 -29.71 -1.44 18.72
C LEU A 76 -28.30 -0.97 18.34
N ARG A 77 -27.29 -1.85 18.45
CA ARG A 77 -25.92 -1.54 18.02
C ARG A 77 -25.88 -1.23 16.52
N ASN A 78 -26.54 -2.03 15.69
CA ASN A 78 -26.60 -1.83 14.25
C ASN A 78 -27.21 -0.47 13.90
N ALA A 79 -28.35 -0.12 14.50
CA ALA A 79 -29.01 1.16 14.27
C ALA A 79 -28.16 2.36 14.73
N MET A 80 -27.50 2.26 15.90
CA MET A 80 -26.60 3.30 16.40
C MET A 80 -25.39 3.51 15.48
N MET A 81 -24.91 2.43 14.87
CA MET A 81 -23.72 2.43 14.04
C MET A 81 -24.02 2.89 12.61
N GLU A 82 -25.18 2.51 12.06
CA GLU A 82 -25.75 3.10 10.84
C GLU A 82 -25.91 4.61 10.98
N GLN A 83 -26.51 5.08 12.07
CA GLN A 83 -26.63 6.51 12.36
C GLN A 83 -25.25 7.19 12.48
N ALA A 84 -24.27 6.54 13.11
CA ALA A 84 -22.92 7.08 13.23
C ALA A 84 -22.20 7.16 11.85
N LEU A 85 -22.40 6.16 10.98
CA LEU A 85 -21.89 6.17 9.61
C LEU A 85 -22.60 7.22 8.75
N GLU A 86 -23.92 7.38 8.82
CA GLU A 86 -24.66 8.42 8.09
C GLU A 86 -24.23 9.82 8.53
N THR A 87 -24.07 10.03 9.84
CA THR A 87 -23.67 11.33 10.40
C THR A 87 -22.16 11.59 10.35
N GLY A 88 -21.36 10.65 9.82
CA GLY A 88 -19.91 10.81 9.68
C GLY A 88 -19.15 10.89 10.99
N LYS A 89 -19.58 10.12 12.01
CA LYS A 89 -18.91 10.02 13.31
C LYS A 89 -18.10 8.73 13.39
N GLN A 90 -16.97 8.68 12.69
CA GLN A 90 -16.14 7.47 12.59
C GLN A 90 -15.62 6.98 13.96
N GLN A 91 -15.33 7.88 14.90
CA GLN A 91 -14.96 7.49 16.27
C GLN A 91 -16.08 6.73 16.98
N ASP A 92 -17.33 7.16 16.82
CA ASP A 92 -18.47 6.44 17.41
C ASP A 92 -18.63 5.06 16.75
N VAL A 93 -18.39 4.95 15.45
CA VAL A 93 -18.38 3.67 14.74
C VAL A 93 -17.29 2.74 15.31
N LEU A 94 -16.06 3.23 15.47
CA LEU A 94 -14.95 2.46 16.05
C LEU A 94 -15.21 2.05 17.51
N GLU A 95 -15.80 2.92 18.33
CA GLU A 95 -16.20 2.57 19.69
C GLU A 95 -17.30 1.50 19.72
N LEU A 96 -18.30 1.60 18.84
CA LEU A 96 -19.39 0.61 18.71
C LEU A 96 -18.91 -0.71 18.07
N ALA A 97 -17.83 -0.64 17.30
CA ALA A 97 -17.13 -1.74 16.62
C ALA A 97 -16.17 -2.54 17.51
N GLN A 98 -16.18 -2.35 18.84
CA GLN A 98 -15.51 -3.24 19.80
C GLN A 98 -16.20 -4.62 19.85
N LEU A 99 -16.16 -5.31 18.72
CA LEU A 99 -16.78 -6.59 18.41
C LEU A 99 -15.70 -7.56 17.96
N ALA A 100 -16.04 -8.84 17.91
CA ALA A 100 -15.19 -9.78 17.19
C ALA A 100 -15.11 -9.32 15.71
N PRO A 101 -13.94 -9.44 15.04
CA PRO A 101 -13.76 -8.94 13.68
C PRO A 101 -14.77 -9.48 12.65
N GLY A 102 -15.30 -10.68 12.85
CA GLY A 102 -16.39 -11.24 12.02
C GLY A 102 -17.72 -10.49 12.16
N GLU A 103 -18.08 -10.05 13.36
CA GLU A 103 -19.32 -9.30 13.62
C GLU A 103 -19.21 -7.85 13.12
N LEU A 104 -18.05 -7.22 13.30
CA LEU A 104 -17.76 -5.88 12.76
C LEU A 104 -17.95 -5.84 11.24
N ARG A 105 -17.57 -6.91 10.55
CA ARG A 105 -17.77 -7.02 9.10
C ARG A 105 -19.21 -7.07 8.67
N THR A 106 -20.01 -7.97 9.23
CA THR A 106 -21.44 -8.09 8.87
C THR A 106 -22.13 -6.73 8.99
N LEU A 107 -21.68 -5.97 9.99
CA LEU A 107 -22.15 -4.65 10.33
C LEU A 107 -21.61 -3.56 9.37
N LEU A 108 -20.34 -3.58 8.96
CA LEU A 108 -19.77 -2.61 7.98
C LEU A 108 -20.15 -2.91 6.52
N GLN A 109 -20.50 -4.15 6.22
CA GLN A 109 -20.78 -4.66 4.88
C GLN A 109 -21.74 -3.78 4.06
N PRO A 110 -22.89 -3.32 4.59
CA PRO A 110 -23.85 -2.51 3.82
C PRO A 110 -23.34 -1.11 3.45
N PHE A 111 -22.21 -0.69 4.02
CA PHE A 111 -21.67 0.65 3.90
C PHE A 111 -20.42 0.73 3.02
N MET A 112 -19.95 -0.42 2.51
CA MET A 112 -18.79 -0.49 1.61
C MET A 112 -19.11 -0.01 0.20
N GLY A 113 -18.09 0.47 -0.51
CA GLY A 113 -18.21 1.06 -1.84
C GLY A 113 -18.46 2.57 -1.81
N GLY A 114 -18.94 3.09 -2.93
CA GLY A 114 -19.24 4.51 -3.09
C GLY A 114 -20.59 4.87 -2.49
N GLN A 115 -20.61 5.84 -1.57
CA GLN A 115 -21.84 6.34 -0.96
C GLN A 115 -21.85 7.86 -0.85
N TRP A 116 -23.05 8.43 -0.91
CA TRP A 116 -23.30 9.82 -0.51
C TRP A 116 -23.57 9.86 0.99
N GLN A 117 -22.74 10.61 1.71
CA GLN A 117 -22.82 10.77 3.15
C GLN A 117 -23.04 12.25 3.45
N ASN A 118 -24.26 12.68 3.77
CA ASN A 118 -24.62 14.11 3.90
C ASN A 118 -24.16 14.93 2.70
N ASP A 119 -24.58 14.54 1.49
CA ASP A 119 -24.19 15.16 0.21
C ASP A 119 -22.67 15.16 -0.08
N THR A 120 -21.90 14.36 0.67
CA THR A 120 -20.46 14.21 0.49
C THR A 120 -20.17 12.86 -0.19
N PRO A 121 -19.54 12.84 -1.39
CA PRO A 121 -19.18 11.59 -2.05
C PRO A 121 -17.99 10.93 -1.33
N THR A 122 -18.25 9.80 -0.68
CA THR A 122 -17.29 9.04 0.12
C THR A 122 -17.11 7.64 -0.46
N LEU A 123 -15.85 7.21 -0.62
CA LEU A 123 -15.52 5.86 -1.06
C LEU A 123 -14.96 5.03 0.11
N ARG A 124 -15.63 3.93 0.46
CA ARG A 124 -15.18 3.00 1.52
C ARG A 124 -14.61 1.72 0.91
N ILE A 125 -13.35 1.43 1.22
CA ILE A 125 -12.58 0.30 0.70
C ILE A 125 -12.29 -0.66 1.87
N PRO A 126 -12.77 -1.92 1.82
CA PRO A 126 -12.35 -2.93 2.79
C PRO A 126 -10.88 -3.30 2.56
N TYR A 127 -10.11 -3.47 3.63
CA TYR A 127 -8.67 -3.75 3.57
C TYR A 127 -8.24 -4.86 4.53
N TYR A 128 -7.29 -5.68 4.09
CA TYR A 128 -7.01 -7.00 4.68
C TYR A 128 -5.91 -7.03 5.73
N ARG A 129 -5.17 -5.94 5.90
CA ARG A 129 -4.10 -5.84 6.90
C ARG A 129 -3.96 -4.42 7.42
N PRO A 130 -3.38 -4.21 8.62
CA PRO A 130 -2.96 -2.89 9.06
C PRO A 130 -2.02 -2.23 8.05
N LEU A 131 -2.17 -0.92 7.90
CA LEU A 131 -1.27 -0.07 7.10
C LEU A 131 -0.13 0.42 7.99
N GLU A 132 1.06 0.52 7.41
CA GLU A 132 2.22 1.12 8.07
C GLU A 132 2.16 2.66 8.00
N PRO A 133 2.77 3.38 8.96
CA PRO A 133 2.77 4.84 8.98
C PRO A 133 3.22 5.44 7.65
N LEU A 134 2.47 6.43 7.17
CA LEU A 134 2.73 7.11 5.90
C LEU A 134 3.73 8.25 6.12
N GLN A 135 4.88 8.14 5.47
CA GLN A 135 5.95 9.14 5.55
C GLN A 135 6.69 9.26 4.22
N PRO A 136 7.27 10.43 3.91
CA PRO A 136 8.28 10.55 2.86
C PRO A 136 9.43 9.56 3.02
N GLY A 137 10.02 9.12 1.91
CA GLY A 137 11.07 8.11 1.88
C GLY A 137 10.62 6.78 1.28
N PHE A 138 11.52 5.79 1.29
CA PHE A 138 11.18 4.45 0.80
C PHE A 138 10.16 3.77 1.73
N LEU A 139 9.06 3.31 1.14
CA LEU A 139 8.01 2.55 1.80
C LEU A 139 7.97 1.15 1.17
N PRO A 140 7.94 0.08 1.97
CA PRO A 140 7.98 -1.28 1.43
C PRO A 140 6.63 -1.73 0.86
N GLY A 141 5.52 -1.21 1.39
CA GLY A 141 4.18 -1.64 1.01
C GLY A 141 3.60 -0.88 -0.19
N ARG A 142 3.06 -1.62 -1.15
CA ARG A 142 2.37 -1.09 -2.35
C ARG A 142 1.25 -0.10 -2.03
N ALA A 143 0.45 -0.38 -0.99
CA ALA A 143 -0.65 0.48 -0.58
C ALA A 143 -0.14 1.78 0.08
N GLU A 144 0.87 1.67 0.92
CA GLU A 144 1.53 2.80 1.56
C GLU A 144 2.20 3.71 0.52
N GLN A 145 2.88 3.16 -0.49
CA GLN A 145 3.42 3.93 -1.62
C GLN A 145 2.31 4.67 -2.40
N HIS A 146 1.16 4.04 -2.62
CA HIS A 146 0.03 4.67 -3.29
C HIS A 146 -0.56 5.81 -2.43
N LEU A 147 -0.80 5.56 -1.14
CA LEU A 147 -1.34 6.55 -0.20
C LEU A 147 -0.39 7.73 0.01
N ALA A 148 0.91 7.48 0.07
CA ALA A 148 1.92 8.54 0.13
C ALA A 148 1.83 9.48 -1.09
N GLY A 149 1.50 8.96 -2.28
CA GLY A 149 1.24 9.76 -3.47
C GLY A 149 -0.07 10.56 -3.44
N GLN A 150 -1.02 10.18 -2.59
CA GLN A 150 -2.26 10.93 -2.38
C GLN A 150 -2.08 12.08 -1.37
N ILE A 151 -1.14 11.93 -0.43
CA ILE A 151 -0.91 12.88 0.67
C ILE A 151 0.19 13.89 0.34
N PHE A 152 1.29 13.42 -0.23
CA PHE A 152 2.48 14.23 -0.47
C PHE A 152 2.71 14.41 -1.98
N SER A 153 3.40 15.49 -2.37
CA SER A 153 3.75 15.77 -3.77
C SER A 153 5.25 15.94 -3.94
N GLY A 154 5.76 15.63 -5.13
CA GLY A 154 7.14 15.87 -5.55
C GLY A 154 7.33 17.25 -6.19
N LEU A 155 8.57 17.64 -6.49
CA LEU A 155 8.80 18.84 -7.33
C LEU A 155 8.26 18.59 -8.75
N THR A 156 8.40 17.36 -9.22
CA THR A 156 7.85 16.82 -10.46
C THR A 156 6.90 15.66 -10.11
N ARG A 157 6.18 15.14 -11.11
CA ARG A 157 5.37 13.90 -11.02
C ARG A 157 5.44 13.16 -12.36
N PHE A 158 5.07 11.89 -12.39
CA PHE A 158 4.96 11.17 -13.65
C PHE A 158 3.64 11.46 -14.36
N ASP A 159 3.70 11.60 -15.67
CA ASP A 159 2.52 11.66 -16.53
C ASP A 159 1.94 10.26 -16.76
N ASN A 160 0.63 10.11 -16.58
CA ASN A 160 -0.03 8.80 -16.65
C ASN A 160 -0.01 8.17 -18.06
N ASN A 161 0.24 8.95 -19.11
CA ASN A 161 0.25 8.46 -20.49
C ASN A 161 1.67 8.22 -21.00
N THR A 162 2.55 9.19 -20.82
CA THR A 162 3.92 9.16 -21.34
C THR A 162 4.91 8.51 -20.38
N GLN A 163 4.54 8.34 -19.11
CA GLN A 163 5.43 7.80 -18.06
C GLN A 163 6.66 8.67 -17.80
N ARG A 164 6.66 9.91 -18.32
CA ARG A 164 7.75 10.88 -18.18
C ARG A 164 7.48 11.85 -17.03
N PRO A 165 8.53 12.42 -16.41
CA PRO A 165 8.37 13.50 -15.46
C PRO A 165 7.76 14.74 -16.11
N ILE A 166 6.80 15.34 -15.42
CA ILE A 166 6.18 16.63 -15.73
C ILE A 166 6.09 17.47 -14.44
N GLY A 167 5.89 18.78 -14.58
CA GLY A 167 5.97 19.70 -13.44
C GLY A 167 4.81 19.58 -12.44
N ASP A 168 5.10 19.31 -11.16
CA ASP A 168 4.14 19.21 -10.06
C ASP A 168 4.19 20.46 -9.15
N LEU A 169 4.84 20.41 -7.97
CA LEU A 169 5.05 21.61 -7.14
C LEU A 169 5.87 22.66 -7.91
N ALA A 170 6.88 22.22 -8.66
CA ALA A 170 7.52 23.02 -9.68
C ALA A 170 6.74 22.90 -10.99
N HIS A 171 6.30 24.01 -11.58
CA HIS A 171 5.57 23.96 -12.85
C HIS A 171 6.51 23.81 -14.06
N HIS A 172 7.80 24.10 -13.90
CA HIS A 172 8.82 24.03 -14.94
C HIS A 172 10.21 23.84 -14.32
N TRP A 173 11.16 23.34 -15.10
CA TRP A 173 12.57 23.35 -14.75
C TRP A 173 13.45 23.63 -15.97
N GLU A 174 14.57 24.27 -15.72
CA GLU A 174 15.62 24.51 -16.71
C GLU A 174 16.91 23.80 -16.27
N THR A 175 17.68 23.35 -17.25
CA THR A 175 18.97 22.69 -17.04
C THR A 175 20.06 23.47 -17.78
N SER A 176 21.17 23.73 -17.11
CA SER A 176 22.35 24.36 -17.74
C SER A 176 22.92 23.47 -18.85
N THR A 177 23.67 24.08 -19.78
CA THR A 177 24.28 23.36 -20.91
C THR A 177 25.22 22.24 -20.51
N ASP A 178 25.86 22.36 -19.34
CA ASP A 178 26.75 21.33 -18.77
C ASP A 178 26.00 20.28 -17.92
N GLY A 179 24.69 20.42 -17.72
CA GLY A 179 23.87 19.53 -16.91
C GLY A 179 24.11 19.62 -15.39
N LEU A 180 24.94 20.56 -14.92
CA LEU A 180 25.37 20.66 -13.53
C LEU A 180 24.51 21.58 -12.66
N ARG A 181 23.63 22.38 -13.28
CA ARG A 181 22.69 23.26 -12.59
C ARG A 181 21.28 23.02 -13.10
N TRP A 182 20.35 22.82 -12.17
CA TRP A 182 18.93 22.66 -12.45
C TRP A 182 18.12 23.66 -11.63
N ASP A 183 17.33 24.49 -12.29
CA ASP A 183 16.47 25.49 -11.67
C ASP A 183 15.02 25.03 -11.75
N PHE A 184 14.37 24.75 -10.61
CA PHE A 184 12.97 24.32 -10.52
C PHE A 184 12.08 25.49 -10.07
N TYR A 185 11.19 25.93 -10.97
CA TYR A 185 10.30 27.07 -10.75
C TYR A 185 8.98 26.63 -10.10
N LEU A 186 8.73 27.12 -8.89
CA LEU A 186 7.62 26.75 -8.03
C LEU A 186 6.32 27.47 -8.41
N ARG A 187 5.19 26.77 -8.30
CA ARG A 187 3.86 27.39 -8.41
C ARG A 187 3.66 28.43 -7.30
N SER A 188 3.03 29.56 -7.63
CA SER A 188 2.76 30.64 -6.68
C SER A 188 1.59 30.36 -5.73
N THR A 189 0.71 29.41 -6.08
CA THR A 189 -0.56 29.13 -5.38
C THR A 189 -0.50 27.90 -4.47
N LEU A 190 0.70 27.45 -4.11
CA LEU A 190 0.89 26.22 -3.33
C LEU A 190 0.47 26.41 -1.88
N HIS A 191 -0.33 25.48 -1.36
CA HIS A 191 -0.76 25.42 0.03
C HIS A 191 -0.53 24.03 0.61
N TRP A 192 -0.16 23.99 1.88
CA TRP A 192 -0.16 22.77 2.67
C TRP A 192 -1.60 22.40 3.07
N HIS A 193 -1.83 21.15 3.48
CA HIS A 193 -3.16 20.68 3.90
C HIS A 193 -3.79 21.47 5.06
N ASN A 194 -2.99 22.16 5.88
CA ASN A 194 -3.47 23.04 6.95
C ASN A 194 -3.83 24.45 6.48
N GLY A 195 -3.70 24.75 5.18
CA GLY A 195 -3.99 26.06 4.59
C GLY A 195 -2.81 27.03 4.59
N ASP A 196 -1.66 26.69 5.16
CA ASP A 196 -0.48 27.55 5.11
C ASP A 196 0.10 27.60 3.70
N ALA A 197 0.53 28.79 3.26
CA ALA A 197 1.25 28.94 2.00
C ALA A 197 2.59 28.20 2.03
N VAL A 198 2.89 27.46 0.96
CA VAL A 198 4.18 26.79 0.78
C VAL A 198 5.21 27.82 0.36
N LYS A 199 6.37 27.81 1.04
CA LYS A 199 7.53 28.66 0.71
C LYS A 199 8.68 27.79 0.21
N ALA A 200 9.49 28.31 -0.70
CA ALA A 200 10.69 27.61 -1.18
C ALA A 200 11.61 27.16 -0.04
N SER A 201 11.74 27.96 1.03
CA SER A 201 12.52 27.60 2.22
C SER A 201 11.98 26.37 2.96
N HIS A 202 10.65 26.16 2.99
CA HIS A 202 10.05 24.97 3.59
C HIS A 202 10.42 23.71 2.78
N LEU A 203 10.33 23.79 1.46
CA LEU A 203 10.67 22.69 0.55
C LEU A 203 12.16 22.38 0.61
N HIS A 204 13.02 23.41 0.61
CA HIS A 204 14.46 23.27 0.79
C HIS A 204 14.80 22.57 2.12
N GLN A 205 14.23 23.02 3.23
CA GLN A 205 14.43 22.39 4.53
C GLN A 205 14.00 20.91 4.52
N ARG A 206 12.83 20.60 3.96
CA ARG A 206 12.34 19.22 3.89
C ARG A 206 13.23 18.34 3.00
N LEU A 207 13.72 18.86 1.88
CA LEU A 207 14.67 18.14 1.02
C LEU A 207 15.96 17.80 1.78
N LEU A 208 16.55 18.76 2.50
CA LEU A 208 17.74 18.49 3.32
C LEU A 208 17.48 17.43 4.39
N MET A 209 16.29 17.40 5.00
CA MET A 209 15.91 16.35 5.95
C MET A 209 15.78 14.99 5.26
N LEU A 210 15.22 14.93 4.04
CA LEU A 210 15.10 13.67 3.28
C LEU A 210 16.47 13.11 2.91
N LEU A 211 17.42 13.97 2.54
CA LEU A 211 18.78 13.57 2.21
C LEU A 211 19.58 13.04 3.41
N GLN A 212 19.07 13.14 4.64
CA GLN A 212 19.68 12.47 5.80
C GLN A 212 19.37 10.97 5.86
N LEU A 213 18.39 10.49 5.07
CA LEU A 213 18.07 9.07 4.99
C LEU A 213 19.10 8.37 4.07
N PRO A 214 19.78 7.30 4.51
CA PRO A 214 20.90 6.70 3.75
C PRO A 214 20.55 6.33 2.30
N ALA A 215 19.37 5.74 2.08
CA ALA A 215 18.93 5.36 0.74
C ALA A 215 18.65 6.58 -0.16
N LEU A 216 18.21 7.71 0.41
CA LEU A 216 17.95 8.94 -0.34
C LEU A 216 19.24 9.72 -0.58
N ASP A 217 20.17 9.74 0.38
CA ASP A 217 21.53 10.25 0.18
C ASP A 217 22.19 9.55 -1.01
N GLN A 218 22.12 8.21 -1.04
CA GLN A 218 22.61 7.41 -2.17
C GLN A 218 21.85 7.70 -3.49
N LEU A 219 20.53 7.90 -3.43
CA LEU A 219 19.71 8.21 -4.61
C LEU A 219 20.11 9.56 -5.23
N PHE A 220 20.43 10.53 -4.39
CA PHE A 220 20.79 11.91 -4.77
C PHE A 220 22.29 12.18 -4.65
N ILE A 221 23.14 11.16 -4.72
CA ILE A 221 24.61 11.28 -4.58
C ILE A 221 25.25 12.23 -5.61
N SER A 222 24.55 12.50 -6.72
CA SER A 222 24.94 13.48 -7.73
C SER A 222 24.77 14.93 -7.26
N VAL A 223 23.89 15.19 -6.29
CA VAL A 223 23.55 16.52 -5.79
C VAL A 223 24.64 17.02 -4.84
N LYS A 224 25.30 18.11 -5.21
CA LYS A 224 26.31 18.77 -4.39
C LYS A 224 25.69 19.66 -3.32
N ARG A 225 24.66 20.42 -3.70
CA ARG A 225 23.90 21.30 -2.80
C ARG A 225 22.62 21.78 -3.46
N ILE A 226 21.67 22.19 -2.63
CA ILE A 226 20.39 22.80 -3.03
C ILE A 226 20.37 24.22 -2.46
N GLU A 227 19.87 25.19 -3.22
CA GLU A 227 19.71 26.58 -2.79
C GLU A 227 18.32 27.11 -3.13
N VAL A 228 17.86 28.07 -2.31
CA VAL A 228 16.70 28.92 -2.64
C VAL A 228 17.25 30.19 -3.29
N THR A 229 17.39 30.19 -4.61
CA THR A 229 17.93 31.35 -5.36
C THR A 229 16.89 32.45 -5.56
N HIS A 230 15.60 32.10 -5.46
CA HIS A 230 14.47 33.02 -5.54
C HIS A 230 13.32 32.48 -4.66
N PRO A 231 12.39 33.31 -4.13
CA PRO A 231 11.23 32.84 -3.37
C PRO A 231 10.36 31.77 -4.03
N GLN A 232 10.46 31.63 -5.36
CA GLN A 232 9.75 30.65 -6.19
C GLN A 232 10.72 29.79 -7.02
N CYS A 233 11.99 29.66 -6.63
CA CYS A 233 12.94 28.81 -7.34
C CYS A 233 13.81 28.01 -6.36
N LEU A 234 13.93 26.71 -6.62
CA LEU A 234 14.92 25.84 -6.00
C LEU A 234 15.97 25.46 -7.04
N THR A 235 17.23 25.75 -6.74
CA THR A 235 18.35 25.44 -7.63
C THR A 235 19.15 24.28 -7.06
N PHE A 236 19.32 23.23 -7.87
CA PHE A 236 20.17 22.09 -7.57
C PHE A 236 21.50 22.27 -8.31
N PHE A 237 22.61 22.16 -7.57
CA PHE A 237 23.95 22.11 -8.13
C PHE A 237 24.48 20.70 -7.97
N LEU A 238 25.02 20.13 -9.04
CA LEU A 238 25.44 18.73 -9.09
C LEU A 238 26.96 18.59 -9.16
N HIS A 239 27.49 17.48 -8.63
CA HIS A 239 28.86 17.04 -8.82
C HIS A 239 29.12 16.53 -10.23
N ARG A 240 28.10 15.96 -10.86
CA ARG A 240 28.08 15.40 -12.21
C ARG A 240 26.66 15.50 -12.78
N PRO A 241 26.47 15.50 -14.11
CA PRO A 241 25.13 15.55 -14.68
C PRO A 241 24.24 14.40 -14.17
N ASP A 242 22.97 14.71 -13.93
CA ASP A 242 21.97 13.71 -13.54
C ASP A 242 20.68 13.94 -14.32
N TYR A 243 20.57 13.28 -15.49
CA TYR A 243 19.36 13.37 -16.32
C TYR A 243 18.22 12.48 -15.80
N TRP A 244 18.42 11.80 -14.66
CA TRP A 244 17.33 11.20 -13.89
C TRP A 244 16.78 12.13 -12.81
N LEU A 245 17.36 13.32 -12.56
CA LEU A 245 16.97 14.18 -11.43
C LEU A 245 15.46 14.49 -11.40
N ALA A 246 14.86 14.81 -12.56
CA ALA A 246 13.41 15.03 -12.65
C ALA A 246 12.59 13.76 -12.37
N HIS A 247 13.11 12.57 -12.68
CA HIS A 247 12.49 11.28 -12.32
C HIS A 247 12.63 11.01 -10.82
N ARG A 248 13.80 11.28 -10.24
CA ARG A 248 14.07 11.17 -8.80
C ARG A 248 13.09 12.01 -8.01
N LEU A 249 12.86 13.25 -8.42
CA LEU A 249 11.95 14.19 -7.78
C LEU A 249 10.45 13.90 -8.00
N ALA A 250 10.12 13.03 -8.96
CA ALA A 250 8.77 12.55 -9.23
C ALA A 250 8.43 11.25 -8.49
N SER A 251 9.45 10.53 -8.02
CA SER A 251 9.29 9.27 -7.29
C SER A 251 8.62 9.50 -5.93
N TYR A 252 7.76 8.57 -5.52
CA TYR A 252 7.04 8.65 -4.24
C TYR A 252 7.97 8.83 -3.04
N CYS A 253 9.19 8.25 -3.10
CA CYS A 253 10.17 8.32 -2.04
C CYS A 253 10.72 9.75 -1.83
N SER A 254 10.60 10.61 -2.83
CA SER A 254 11.07 12.00 -2.81
C SER A 254 9.96 13.02 -2.54
N HIS A 255 8.72 12.57 -2.28
CA HIS A 255 7.63 13.49 -2.00
C HIS A 255 7.87 14.28 -0.71
N LEU A 256 7.37 15.52 -0.65
CA LEU A 256 7.69 16.47 0.40
C LEU A 256 6.53 16.65 1.38
N ALA A 257 6.84 16.54 2.67
CA ALA A 257 5.94 16.87 3.77
C ALA A 257 6.27 18.24 4.39
N HIS A 258 5.34 18.83 5.13
CA HIS A 258 5.56 20.08 5.86
C HIS A 258 6.70 19.90 6.88
N PRO A 259 7.74 20.76 6.92
CA PRO A 259 8.97 20.53 7.68
C PRO A 259 8.75 20.28 9.19
N GLN A 260 7.73 20.93 9.78
CA GLN A 260 7.40 20.80 11.20
C GLN A 260 6.30 19.76 11.49
N PHE A 261 5.50 19.39 10.47
CA PHE A 261 4.32 18.55 10.63
C PHE A 261 4.35 17.43 9.58
N PRO A 262 5.03 16.30 9.85
CA PRO A 262 5.38 15.32 8.82
C PRO A 262 4.19 14.58 8.18
N LEU A 263 3.00 14.67 8.76
CA LEU A 263 1.76 14.12 8.19
C LEU A 263 1.02 15.10 7.27
N ILE A 264 1.43 16.37 7.25
CA ILE A 264 0.85 17.40 6.38
C ILE A 264 1.62 17.40 5.07
N GLY A 265 0.91 17.29 3.96
CA GLY A 265 1.47 17.39 2.62
C GLY A 265 0.79 18.47 1.77
N THR A 266 0.94 18.31 0.47
CA THR A 266 0.39 19.18 -0.59
C THR A 266 -0.42 18.40 -1.62
N GLY A 267 -0.58 17.09 -1.40
CA GLY A 267 -1.29 16.18 -2.30
C GLY A 267 -2.80 16.42 -2.36
N PRO A 268 -3.50 15.70 -3.25
CA PRO A 268 -4.94 15.85 -3.48
C PRO A 268 -5.80 15.52 -2.27
N PHE A 269 -5.30 14.71 -1.34
CA PHE A 269 -6.00 14.34 -0.13
C PHE A 269 -5.14 14.56 1.11
N ARG A 270 -5.75 14.92 2.23
CA ARG A 270 -5.12 15.02 3.54
C ARG A 270 -5.51 13.83 4.41
N LEU A 271 -4.57 13.38 5.24
CA LEU A 271 -4.82 12.33 6.23
C LEU A 271 -5.53 12.92 7.45
N THR A 272 -6.75 12.45 7.74
CA THR A 272 -7.53 12.92 8.90
C THR A 272 -7.64 11.88 10.01
N GLN A 273 -7.53 10.59 9.68
CA GLN A 273 -7.50 9.51 10.66
C GLN A 273 -6.55 8.40 10.22
N PHE A 274 -5.77 7.88 11.17
CA PHE A 274 -4.88 6.74 10.96
C PHE A 274 -4.87 5.87 12.23
N THR A 275 -5.67 4.81 12.24
CA THR A 275 -5.69 3.78 13.29
C THR A 275 -5.49 2.40 12.67
N ALA A 276 -5.39 1.35 13.49
CA ALA A 276 -5.23 -0.01 13.00
C ALA A 276 -6.46 -0.52 12.23
N GLU A 277 -7.62 0.07 12.48
CA GLU A 277 -8.93 -0.30 11.92
C GLU A 277 -9.41 0.65 10.82
N LEU A 278 -8.93 1.90 10.79
CA LEU A 278 -9.41 2.92 9.87
C LEU A 278 -8.31 3.89 9.44
N VAL A 279 -8.16 4.05 8.12
CA VAL A 279 -7.44 5.18 7.52
C VAL A 279 -8.44 6.02 6.74
N ARG A 280 -8.53 7.32 7.06
CA ARG A 280 -9.42 8.27 6.37
C ARG A 280 -8.63 9.39 5.72
N LEU A 281 -8.92 9.59 4.44
CA LEU A 281 -8.42 10.67 3.62
C LEU A 281 -9.57 11.62 3.26
N GLU A 282 -9.31 12.92 3.26
CA GLU A 282 -10.27 13.94 2.84
C GLU A 282 -9.69 14.83 1.74
N SER A 283 -10.53 15.27 0.81
CA SER A 283 -10.11 16.11 -0.31
C SER A 283 -9.47 17.41 0.18
N HIS A 284 -8.37 17.81 -0.46
CA HIS A 284 -7.66 19.05 -0.19
C HIS A 284 -8.21 20.18 -1.07
N ASP A 285 -8.94 21.12 -0.46
CA ASP A 285 -9.60 22.19 -1.20
C ASP A 285 -8.64 23.19 -1.89
N TYR A 286 -7.36 23.27 -1.46
CA TYR A 286 -6.33 24.10 -2.09
C TYR A 286 -5.34 23.30 -2.95
N TYR A 287 -5.70 22.09 -3.37
CA TYR A 287 -4.86 21.29 -4.25
C TYR A 287 -4.57 22.04 -5.56
N HIS A 288 -3.29 22.06 -5.96
CA HIS A 288 -2.80 22.92 -7.04
C HIS A 288 -2.94 22.35 -8.46
N LEU A 289 -3.44 21.11 -8.60
CA LEU A 289 -3.77 20.50 -9.89
C LEU A 289 -5.29 20.29 -10.00
N ARG A 290 -5.73 19.19 -10.62
CA ARG A 290 -7.16 18.91 -10.79
C ARG A 290 -7.76 18.43 -9.47
N HIS A 291 -8.79 19.12 -8.99
CA HIS A 291 -9.44 18.73 -7.74
C HIS A 291 -10.08 17.34 -7.83
N PRO A 292 -9.94 16.52 -6.77
CA PRO A 292 -10.63 15.24 -6.68
C PRO A 292 -12.15 15.38 -6.77
N LEU A 293 -12.79 14.42 -7.41
CA LEU A 293 -14.26 14.34 -7.48
C LEU A 293 -14.86 13.70 -6.23
N LEU A 294 -14.11 12.83 -5.54
CA LEU A 294 -14.44 12.34 -4.21
C LEU A 294 -14.07 13.37 -3.14
N LYS A 295 -14.88 13.44 -2.08
CA LYS A 295 -14.59 14.26 -0.91
C LYS A 295 -13.92 13.48 0.22
N ALA A 296 -14.13 12.17 0.30
CA ALA A 296 -13.42 11.31 1.25
C ALA A 296 -13.16 9.91 0.71
N VAL A 297 -12.07 9.30 1.19
CA VAL A 297 -11.74 7.88 0.98
C VAL A 297 -11.44 7.25 2.33
N GLU A 298 -12.04 6.11 2.63
CA GLU A 298 -11.87 5.37 3.88
C GLU A 298 -11.38 3.96 3.60
N TYR A 299 -10.31 3.54 4.29
CA TYR A 299 -9.85 2.15 4.34
C TYR A 299 -10.32 1.55 5.66
N TRP A 300 -11.25 0.60 5.59
CA TRP A 300 -11.73 -0.15 6.74
C TRP A 300 -10.95 -1.45 6.86
N ILE A 301 -10.12 -1.57 7.89
CA ILE A 301 -9.12 -2.63 8.04
C ILE A 301 -9.67 -3.74 8.95
N THR A 302 -9.80 -4.94 8.40
CA THR A 302 -10.47 -6.07 9.07
C THR A 302 -9.79 -7.40 8.73
N PRO A 303 -8.60 -7.70 9.29
CA PRO A 303 -7.77 -8.84 8.86
C PRO A 303 -8.39 -10.25 8.96
N PRO A 304 -9.16 -10.60 10.02
CA PRO A 304 -9.70 -11.97 10.17
C PRO A 304 -10.78 -12.36 9.17
N LEU A 305 -11.28 -11.42 8.36
CA LEU A 305 -12.26 -11.71 7.30
C LEU A 305 -11.69 -12.45 6.11
N PHE A 306 -10.37 -12.52 6.03
CA PHE A 306 -9.65 -13.05 4.89
C PHE A 306 -9.08 -14.45 5.18
N GLU A 307 -9.53 -15.08 6.27
CA GLU A 307 -9.36 -16.52 6.53
C GLU A 307 -10.25 -17.40 5.63
N LYS A 308 -9.87 -18.69 5.54
CA LYS A 308 -9.91 -19.61 4.39
C LYS A 308 -11.21 -19.76 3.58
N ASP A 309 -12.38 -19.34 4.04
CA ASP A 309 -13.68 -19.71 3.44
C ASP A 309 -14.36 -18.65 2.55
N LEU A 310 -13.82 -17.43 2.46
CA LEU A 310 -14.38 -16.38 1.60
C LEU A 310 -13.47 -16.01 0.43
N GLY A 311 -14.04 -16.05 -0.78
CA GLY A 311 -13.36 -15.96 -2.08
C GLY A 311 -12.19 -14.98 -2.19
N ASN A 312 -11.25 -15.38 -3.03
CA ASN A 312 -9.83 -15.00 -3.11
C ASN A 312 -9.55 -13.50 -3.37
N SER A 313 -10.58 -12.65 -3.52
CA SER A 313 -10.51 -11.34 -4.16
C SER A 313 -9.83 -10.23 -3.36
N CYS A 314 -9.59 -10.42 -2.07
CA CYS A 314 -8.92 -9.43 -1.22
C CYS A 314 -7.77 -10.03 -0.40
N ARG A 315 -7.47 -11.32 -0.60
CA ARG A 315 -6.37 -12.03 0.09
C ARG A 315 -5.02 -11.69 -0.52
N HIS A 316 -5.03 -11.48 -1.82
CA HIS A 316 -3.83 -11.14 -2.56
C HIS A 316 -3.79 -9.63 -2.72
N PRO A 317 -2.64 -8.99 -2.47
CA PRO A 317 -2.47 -7.55 -2.69
C PRO A 317 -2.81 -7.14 -4.11
N VAL A 318 -3.03 -8.06 -5.04
CA VAL A 318 -3.17 -7.81 -6.48
C VAL A 318 -4.63 -7.70 -6.94
N GLN A 319 -5.58 -7.97 -6.05
CA GLN A 319 -7.01 -7.85 -6.32
C GLN A 319 -7.61 -6.81 -5.37
N ILE A 320 -8.24 -5.78 -5.94
CA ILE A 320 -8.94 -4.74 -5.19
C ILE A 320 -10.41 -4.85 -5.51
N THR A 321 -11.21 -5.02 -4.47
CA THR A 321 -12.66 -5.04 -4.63
C THR A 321 -13.30 -3.93 -3.83
N ILE A 322 -14.03 -3.09 -4.56
CA ILE A 322 -14.89 -2.04 -4.04
C ILE A 322 -16.29 -2.64 -3.94
N GLY A 323 -17.12 -2.18 -2.99
CA GLY A 323 -18.56 -2.52 -2.94
C GLY A 323 -18.98 -3.62 -1.97
N LYS A 324 -20.28 -3.93 -1.98
CA LYS A 324 -20.90 -4.91 -1.08
C LYS A 324 -20.68 -6.36 -1.57
N PRO A 325 -20.48 -7.34 -0.67
CA PRO A 325 -20.39 -8.76 -0.98
C PRO A 325 -21.53 -9.32 -1.84
N GLU A 326 -22.77 -8.88 -1.61
CA GLU A 326 -23.95 -9.30 -2.38
C GLU A 326 -23.93 -8.75 -3.82
N GLU A 327 -23.30 -7.59 -4.00
CA GLU A 327 -23.06 -7.00 -5.31
C GLU A 327 -21.85 -7.66 -6.01
N LEU A 328 -20.98 -8.39 -5.30
CA LEU A 328 -19.82 -9.10 -5.90
C LEU A 328 -20.23 -10.09 -6.99
N GLN A 329 -21.42 -10.70 -6.87
CA GLN A 329 -21.97 -11.56 -7.92
C GLN A 329 -22.33 -10.79 -9.20
N ARG A 330 -22.50 -9.47 -9.10
CA ARG A 330 -22.79 -8.51 -10.18
C ARG A 330 -21.61 -7.58 -10.49
N VAL A 331 -20.48 -7.73 -9.80
CA VAL A 331 -19.30 -6.91 -10.08
C VAL A 331 -18.73 -7.37 -11.42
N SER A 332 -18.86 -6.51 -12.42
CA SER A 332 -18.07 -6.62 -13.64
C SER A 332 -16.64 -6.20 -13.34
N GLN A 333 -15.67 -6.99 -13.79
CA GLN A 333 -14.27 -6.56 -13.80
C GLN A 333 -14.17 -5.23 -14.56
N VAL A 334 -13.82 -4.16 -13.86
CA VAL A 334 -13.78 -2.81 -14.45
C VAL A 334 -12.45 -2.57 -15.15
N SER A 335 -11.37 -3.10 -14.57
CA SER A 335 -10.03 -3.00 -15.15
C SER A 335 -9.19 -4.20 -14.72
N SER A 336 -8.43 -4.78 -15.65
CA SER A 336 -7.39 -5.79 -15.37
C SER A 336 -6.13 -5.53 -16.20
N GLY A 337 -4.99 -5.97 -15.71
CA GLY A 337 -3.74 -5.91 -16.45
C GLY A 337 -2.63 -6.71 -15.79
N ILE A 338 -1.66 -7.15 -16.59
CA ILE A 338 -0.44 -7.77 -16.08
C ILE A 338 0.45 -6.64 -15.53
N SER A 339 0.87 -6.78 -14.28
CA SER A 339 1.81 -5.87 -13.63
C SER A 339 3.14 -5.88 -14.35
N LEU A 340 3.77 -4.72 -14.49
CA LEU A 340 5.19 -4.65 -14.82
C LEU A 340 6.06 -5.06 -13.64
N GLY A 341 5.51 -5.07 -12.42
CA GLY A 341 6.15 -5.65 -11.25
C GLY A 341 6.27 -7.17 -11.38
N PHE A 342 7.37 -7.70 -10.86
CA PHE A 342 7.73 -9.11 -10.99
C PHE A 342 8.37 -9.64 -9.71
N CYS A 343 8.17 -10.92 -9.45
CA CYS A 343 9.02 -11.69 -8.57
C CYS A 343 10.32 -12.04 -9.29
N TYR A 344 11.45 -12.06 -8.58
CA TYR A 344 12.76 -12.31 -9.16
C TYR A 344 13.57 -13.31 -8.33
N LEU A 345 14.59 -13.87 -8.96
CA LEU A 345 15.68 -14.60 -8.33
C LEU A 345 17.00 -13.94 -8.70
N THR A 346 17.83 -13.61 -7.71
CA THR A 346 19.23 -13.26 -7.91
C THR A 346 20.15 -14.36 -7.42
N LEU A 347 21.29 -14.53 -8.09
CA LEU A 347 22.27 -15.57 -7.79
C LEU A 347 23.63 -14.91 -7.56
N ARG A 348 24.21 -15.12 -6.37
CA ARG A 348 25.57 -14.69 -6.05
C ARG A 348 26.55 -15.67 -6.67
N LYS A 349 27.37 -15.19 -7.61
CA LYS A 349 28.48 -16.00 -8.12
C LYS A 349 29.58 -16.04 -7.09
N SER A 350 30.10 -17.24 -6.86
CA SER A 350 31.16 -17.48 -5.89
C SER A 350 31.91 -18.76 -6.27
N PRO A 351 33.02 -19.10 -5.60
CA PRO A 351 33.64 -20.42 -5.77
C PRO A 351 32.68 -21.60 -5.52
N ARG A 352 31.56 -21.39 -4.80
CA ARG A 352 30.52 -22.40 -4.57
C ARG A 352 29.51 -22.51 -5.72
N LEU A 353 29.31 -21.44 -6.49
CA LEU A 353 28.33 -21.38 -7.58
C LEU A 353 28.94 -20.69 -8.80
N SER A 354 29.41 -21.50 -9.75
CA SER A 354 29.97 -21.03 -11.02
C SER A 354 28.89 -20.48 -11.96
N LEU A 355 29.31 -19.74 -12.99
CA LEU A 355 28.41 -19.20 -14.02
C LEU A 355 27.57 -20.29 -14.70
N TRP A 356 28.17 -21.42 -15.08
CA TRP A 356 27.45 -22.51 -15.73
C TRP A 356 26.44 -23.18 -14.79
N GLN A 357 26.77 -23.31 -13.51
CA GLN A 357 25.82 -23.81 -12.51
C GLN A 357 24.67 -22.82 -12.28
N ALA A 358 24.94 -21.52 -12.21
CA ALA A 358 23.90 -20.50 -12.12
C ALA A 358 22.96 -20.53 -13.35
N ARG A 359 23.52 -20.65 -14.56
CA ARG A 359 22.73 -20.84 -15.79
C ARG A 359 21.91 -22.13 -15.76
N LYS A 360 22.43 -23.22 -15.18
CA LYS A 360 21.68 -24.46 -14.99
C LYS A 360 20.47 -24.24 -14.09
N VAL A 361 20.63 -23.57 -12.96
CA VAL A 361 19.51 -23.23 -12.05
C VAL A 361 18.43 -22.42 -12.77
N ILE A 362 18.80 -21.37 -13.52
CA ILE A 362 17.82 -20.57 -14.28
C ILE A 362 17.16 -21.40 -15.39
N SER A 363 17.92 -22.24 -16.08
CA SER A 363 17.38 -23.12 -17.14
C SER A 363 16.37 -24.11 -16.57
N ILE A 364 16.63 -24.68 -15.39
CA ILE A 364 15.65 -25.52 -14.68
C ILE A 364 14.37 -24.73 -14.41
N ILE A 365 14.45 -23.51 -13.89
CA ILE A 365 13.26 -22.70 -13.57
C ILE A 365 12.40 -22.42 -14.83
N HIS A 366 13.03 -22.00 -15.92
CA HIS A 366 12.29 -21.52 -17.11
C HIS A 366 11.98 -22.60 -18.15
N GLN A 367 12.72 -23.70 -18.19
CA GLN A 367 12.62 -24.71 -19.26
C GLN A 367 11.98 -26.01 -18.81
N SER A 368 11.95 -26.32 -17.50
CA SER A 368 11.36 -27.57 -16.99
C SER A 368 9.84 -27.56 -16.85
N GLY A 369 9.21 -26.40 -17.04
CA GLY A 369 7.79 -26.20 -16.71
C GLY A 369 7.54 -25.86 -15.24
N LEU A 370 8.58 -25.63 -14.42
CA LEU A 370 8.46 -25.41 -12.97
C LEU A 370 7.46 -24.30 -12.64
N LEU A 371 7.55 -23.16 -13.32
CA LEU A 371 6.69 -22.00 -13.07
C LEU A 371 5.20 -22.30 -13.38
N GLN A 372 4.93 -23.19 -14.33
CA GLN A 372 3.57 -23.62 -14.67
C GLN A 372 2.98 -24.60 -13.64
N THR A 373 3.82 -25.22 -12.80
CA THR A 373 3.39 -26.13 -11.73
C THR A 373 3.10 -25.43 -10.39
N LEU A 374 3.27 -24.11 -10.32
CA LEU A 374 3.02 -23.36 -9.09
C LEU A 374 1.52 -23.31 -8.78
N GLU A 375 1.12 -23.94 -7.68
CA GLU A 375 -0.27 -23.91 -7.16
C GLU A 375 -0.57 -22.59 -6.44
N VAL A 376 -0.36 -21.48 -7.13
CA VAL A 376 -0.72 -20.14 -6.67
C VAL A 376 -2.11 -19.85 -7.23
N GLY A 377 -3.06 -19.47 -6.37
CA GLY A 377 -4.50 -19.38 -6.66
C GLY A 377 -4.87 -18.91 -8.08
N GLU A 378 -5.95 -19.49 -8.64
CA GLU A 378 -6.29 -19.42 -10.07
C GLU A 378 -6.05 -18.03 -10.71
N ASN A 379 -5.09 -17.96 -11.64
CA ASN A 379 -4.77 -16.80 -12.48
C ASN A 379 -4.23 -15.55 -11.75
N LEU A 380 -3.61 -15.69 -10.58
CA LEU A 380 -2.98 -14.58 -9.85
C LEU A 380 -1.62 -14.17 -10.41
N ILE A 381 -0.86 -15.14 -10.91
CA ILE A 381 0.50 -14.94 -11.43
C ILE A 381 0.60 -15.42 -12.88
N THR A 382 1.60 -14.90 -13.59
CA THR A 382 1.92 -15.31 -14.96
C THR A 382 3.43 -15.45 -15.07
N ALA A 383 3.91 -16.59 -15.58
CA ALA A 383 5.34 -16.83 -15.79
C ALA A 383 5.95 -15.72 -16.67
N SER A 384 7.07 -15.17 -16.22
CA SER A 384 7.75 -14.08 -16.93
C SER A 384 8.78 -14.64 -17.91
N HIS A 385 8.77 -14.13 -19.14
CA HIS A 385 9.79 -14.44 -20.16
C HIS A 385 10.69 -13.24 -20.49
N ALA A 386 10.46 -12.12 -19.82
CA ALA A 386 11.20 -10.88 -19.95
C ALA A 386 11.10 -10.09 -18.63
N LEU A 387 12.10 -9.26 -18.35
CA LEU A 387 12.10 -8.39 -17.16
C LEU A 387 11.10 -7.24 -17.30
N LEU A 388 11.13 -6.61 -18.48
CA LEU A 388 10.18 -5.64 -19.00
C LEU A 388 9.85 -6.03 -20.45
N PRO A 389 8.77 -5.51 -21.07
CA PRO A 389 8.48 -5.76 -22.48
C PRO A 389 9.70 -5.54 -23.38
N GLY A 390 10.11 -6.58 -24.11
CA GLY A 390 11.30 -6.55 -24.99
C GLY A 390 12.66 -6.70 -24.31
N TRP A 391 12.71 -6.98 -23.00
CA TRP A 391 13.92 -7.26 -22.22
C TRP A 391 13.96 -8.76 -21.89
N THR A 392 14.09 -9.58 -22.93
CA THR A 392 13.91 -11.04 -22.87
C THR A 392 14.99 -11.75 -22.07
N ILE A 393 14.61 -12.82 -21.38
CA ILE A 393 15.54 -13.70 -20.69
C ILE A 393 16.41 -14.42 -21.73
N PRO A 394 17.74 -14.46 -21.57
CA PRO A 394 18.63 -15.20 -22.46
C PRO A 394 18.38 -16.71 -22.40
N TYR A 395 18.58 -17.38 -23.54
CA TYR A 395 18.58 -18.83 -23.61
C TYR A 395 20.01 -19.37 -23.62
N TRP A 396 20.27 -20.40 -22.82
CA TRP A 396 21.56 -21.10 -22.80
C TRP A 396 21.35 -22.58 -23.03
N GLN A 397 22.22 -23.17 -23.86
CA GLN A 397 22.41 -24.62 -23.91
C GLN A 397 23.43 -24.98 -22.83
N VAL A 398 22.93 -25.40 -21.67
CA VAL A 398 23.77 -25.81 -20.54
C VAL A 398 24.30 -27.22 -20.83
N PRO A 399 25.63 -27.46 -20.80
CA PRO A 399 26.18 -28.80 -21.00
C PRO A 399 25.71 -29.78 -19.92
N ASP A 400 25.36 -31.01 -20.32
CA ASP A 400 24.85 -32.05 -19.41
C ASP A 400 25.85 -32.42 -18.28
N GLU A 401 27.14 -32.20 -18.53
CA GLU A 401 28.23 -32.45 -17.58
C GLU A 401 28.22 -31.48 -16.39
N VAL A 402 27.52 -30.35 -16.50
CA VAL A 402 27.44 -29.34 -15.43
C VAL A 402 26.62 -29.91 -14.27
N LYS A 403 27.33 -30.29 -13.20
CA LYS A 403 26.72 -30.72 -11.93
C LYS A 403 26.51 -29.53 -11.02
N LEU A 404 25.33 -29.48 -10.40
CA LEU A 404 25.05 -28.49 -9.36
C LEU A 404 25.92 -28.75 -8.12
N PRO A 405 26.18 -27.72 -7.29
CA PRO A 405 26.80 -27.89 -5.98
C PRO A 405 25.98 -28.83 -5.11
N LYS A 406 26.62 -29.51 -4.13
CA LYS A 406 25.89 -30.40 -3.21
C LYS A 406 24.86 -29.67 -2.36
N THR A 407 25.15 -28.41 -1.99
CA THR A 407 24.28 -27.60 -1.15
C THR A 407 24.22 -26.17 -1.67
N LEU A 408 23.06 -25.53 -1.51
CA LEU A 408 22.83 -24.11 -1.75
C LEU A 408 21.94 -23.52 -0.64
N THR A 409 22.05 -22.22 -0.39
CA THR A 409 21.15 -21.51 0.52
C THR A 409 20.32 -20.47 -0.23
N LEU A 410 19.00 -20.55 -0.09
CA LEU A 410 18.03 -19.57 -0.59
C LEU A 410 17.49 -18.75 0.58
N VAL A 411 17.64 -17.43 0.51
CA VAL A 411 16.91 -16.50 1.38
C VAL A 411 15.82 -15.82 0.54
N TYR A 412 14.60 -15.74 1.06
CA TYR A 412 13.50 -15.05 0.38
C TYR A 412 12.62 -14.29 1.38
N HIS A 413 11.95 -13.25 0.90
CA HIS A 413 11.00 -12.48 1.70
C HIS A 413 9.57 -12.54 1.13
N LEU A 414 8.63 -11.81 1.73
CA LEU A 414 7.26 -11.71 1.20
C LEU A 414 7.28 -11.18 -0.23
N PRO A 415 6.38 -11.60 -1.11
CA PRO A 415 5.04 -12.13 -0.80
C PRO A 415 4.97 -13.66 -0.71
N ILE A 416 3.85 -14.16 -0.19
CA ILE A 416 3.68 -15.58 0.17
C ILE A 416 3.78 -16.52 -1.03
N GLU A 417 3.51 -16.05 -2.25
CA GLU A 417 3.65 -16.86 -3.47
C GLU A 417 5.11 -17.31 -3.69
N LEU A 418 6.10 -16.57 -3.15
CA LEU A 418 7.50 -16.97 -3.17
C LEU A 418 7.79 -18.19 -2.29
N HIS A 419 6.95 -18.47 -1.29
CA HIS A 419 7.08 -19.68 -0.47
C HIS A 419 6.88 -20.94 -1.31
N THR A 420 5.78 -20.99 -2.08
CA THR A 420 5.48 -22.09 -3.00
C THR A 420 6.58 -22.25 -4.05
N MET A 421 7.11 -21.13 -4.56
CA MET A 421 8.24 -21.16 -5.49
C MET A 421 9.51 -21.73 -4.84
N ALA A 422 9.82 -21.34 -3.61
CA ALA A 422 11.00 -21.81 -2.88
C ALA A 422 10.93 -23.33 -2.61
N GLU A 423 9.78 -23.83 -2.13
CA GLU A 423 9.56 -25.26 -1.90
C GLU A 423 9.67 -26.07 -3.21
N ARG A 424 9.07 -25.56 -4.30
CA ARG A 424 9.14 -26.24 -5.59
C ARG A 424 10.56 -26.26 -6.15
N LEU A 425 11.30 -25.17 -5.99
CA LEU A 425 12.71 -25.11 -6.37
C LEU A 425 13.54 -26.09 -5.53
N GLN A 426 13.33 -26.17 -4.22
CA GLN A 426 14.04 -27.12 -3.36
C GLN A 426 13.83 -28.58 -3.81
N ALA A 427 12.57 -28.98 -4.05
CA ALA A 427 12.28 -30.33 -4.53
C ALA A 427 12.95 -30.61 -5.89
N THR A 428 12.95 -29.62 -6.79
CA THR A 428 13.54 -29.76 -8.12
C THR A 428 15.07 -29.85 -8.06
N LEU A 429 15.72 -29.02 -7.24
CA LEU A 429 17.18 -29.08 -7.06
C LEU A 429 17.63 -30.36 -6.35
N ALA A 430 16.82 -30.90 -5.43
CA ALA A 430 17.10 -32.17 -4.77
C ALA A 430 17.14 -33.33 -5.78
N ALA A 431 16.26 -33.32 -6.79
CA ALA A 431 16.27 -34.30 -7.89
C ALA A 431 17.53 -34.21 -8.76
N GLU A 432 18.16 -33.04 -8.83
CA GLU A 432 19.45 -32.79 -9.50
C GLU A 432 20.67 -33.02 -8.57
N GLY A 433 20.45 -33.56 -7.37
CA GLY A 433 21.51 -33.85 -6.40
C GLY A 433 22.03 -32.65 -5.61
N CYS A 434 21.24 -31.57 -5.51
CA CYS A 434 21.55 -30.34 -4.79
C CYS A 434 20.55 -30.10 -3.66
N GLU A 435 21.02 -30.13 -2.41
CA GLU A 435 20.20 -29.80 -1.24
C GLU A 435 20.06 -28.28 -1.11
N LEU A 436 18.83 -27.77 -1.18
CA LEU A 436 18.54 -26.34 -1.02
C LEU A 436 18.03 -26.04 0.40
N THR A 437 18.82 -25.32 1.19
CA THR A 437 18.36 -24.77 2.48
C THR A 437 17.54 -23.51 2.24
N ILE A 438 16.28 -23.52 2.64
CA ILE A 438 15.36 -22.38 2.50
C ILE A 438 15.33 -21.58 3.82
N ILE A 439 15.49 -20.26 3.74
CA ILE A 439 15.40 -19.33 4.86
C ILE A 439 14.36 -18.25 4.52
N PHE A 440 13.27 -18.22 5.27
CA PHE A 440 12.24 -17.18 5.13
C PHE A 440 12.57 -15.95 5.98
N HIS A 441 12.62 -14.79 5.33
CA HIS A 441 12.68 -13.49 5.97
C HIS A 441 11.29 -12.86 6.00
N ASN A 442 10.68 -12.77 7.19
CA ASN A 442 9.34 -12.22 7.36
C ASN A 442 9.31 -10.68 7.30
N ALA A 443 9.67 -10.13 6.14
CA ALA A 443 9.55 -8.71 5.81
C ALA A 443 9.13 -8.54 4.34
N LYS A 444 8.86 -7.30 3.94
CA LYS A 444 8.49 -6.91 2.57
C LYS A 444 9.68 -6.40 1.74
N ASN A 445 10.85 -6.27 2.36
CA ASN A 445 12.07 -5.77 1.75
C ASN A 445 13.28 -6.42 2.43
N TRP A 446 14.48 -5.95 2.07
CA TRP A 446 15.77 -6.46 2.54
C TRP A 446 16.37 -5.63 3.69
N ASP A 447 15.61 -4.75 4.31
CA ASP A 447 16.14 -3.90 5.39
C ASP A 447 16.44 -4.74 6.64
N ASP A 448 17.49 -4.36 7.37
CA ASP A 448 17.87 -4.92 8.68
C ASP A 448 18.13 -6.44 8.71
N THR A 449 18.50 -7.06 7.59
CA THR A 449 18.77 -8.50 7.51
C THR A 449 20.25 -8.85 7.33
N THR A 450 20.81 -9.59 8.29
CA THR A 450 22.16 -10.19 8.16
C THR A 450 22.14 -11.47 7.33
N LEU A 451 20.96 -12.01 7.02
CA LEU A 451 20.77 -13.29 6.33
C LEU A 451 21.36 -13.28 4.91
N LEU A 452 21.33 -12.13 4.24
CA LEU A 452 21.85 -11.97 2.88
C LEU A 452 23.35 -12.27 2.77
N ALA A 453 24.12 -12.11 3.85
CA ALA A 453 25.55 -12.41 3.84
C ALA A 453 25.85 -13.90 3.56
N HIS A 454 24.92 -14.81 3.89
CA HIS A 454 25.12 -16.25 3.78
C HIS A 454 24.39 -16.92 2.60
N ALA A 455 23.52 -16.18 1.92
CA ALA A 455 22.75 -16.68 0.79
C ALA A 455 23.60 -16.87 -0.48
N ASP A 456 23.31 -17.96 -1.20
CA ASP A 456 23.74 -18.17 -2.59
C ASP A 456 22.69 -17.64 -3.57
N LEU A 457 21.42 -17.79 -3.18
CA LEU A 457 20.25 -17.36 -3.94
C LEU A 457 19.42 -16.40 -3.08
N MET A 458 18.89 -15.34 -3.70
CA MET A 458 17.98 -14.41 -3.05
C MET A 458 16.74 -14.21 -3.91
N MET A 459 15.56 -14.33 -3.31
CA MET A 459 14.28 -14.26 -4.03
C MET A 459 13.37 -13.22 -3.37
N GLY A 460 12.80 -12.33 -4.17
CA GLY A 460 11.97 -11.23 -3.70
C GLY A 460 11.03 -10.75 -4.79
N ASP A 461 10.29 -9.68 -4.52
CA ASP A 461 9.47 -8.99 -5.49
C ASP A 461 9.96 -7.57 -5.74
N ARG A 462 9.68 -7.07 -6.94
CA ARG A 462 9.91 -5.68 -7.29
C ARG A 462 8.64 -5.08 -7.85
N LEU A 463 8.13 -4.08 -7.14
CA LEU A 463 7.09 -3.20 -7.66
C LEU A 463 7.70 -2.27 -8.72
N ILE A 464 7.04 -2.21 -9.87
CA ILE A 464 7.35 -1.27 -10.94
C ILE A 464 6.27 -0.20 -10.99
N GLY A 465 6.70 1.05 -10.81
CA GLY A 465 5.81 2.22 -10.77
C GLY A 465 5.52 2.79 -12.16
N GLU A 466 5.28 4.08 -12.20
CA GLU A 466 4.86 4.82 -13.38
C GLU A 466 5.98 4.98 -14.41
N ALA A 467 7.25 4.98 -13.99
CA ALA A 467 8.42 5.05 -14.87
C ALA A 467 9.27 3.76 -14.72
N PRO A 468 9.06 2.74 -15.57
CA PRO A 468 9.68 1.42 -15.39
C PRO A 468 11.20 1.43 -15.39
N GLU A 469 11.81 2.08 -16.37
CA GLU A 469 13.26 2.16 -16.54
C GLU A 469 13.90 2.89 -15.35
N TYR A 470 13.36 4.05 -14.98
CA TYR A 470 13.82 4.76 -13.79
C TYR A 470 13.66 3.92 -12.52
N THR A 471 12.55 3.19 -12.37
CA THR A 471 12.33 2.33 -11.20
C THR A 471 13.42 1.28 -11.08
N LEU A 472 13.84 0.71 -12.21
CA LEU A 472 14.93 -0.27 -12.28
C LEU A 472 16.31 0.35 -12.03
N GLU A 473 16.57 1.56 -12.50
CA GLU A 473 17.81 2.31 -12.19
C GLU A 473 17.93 2.56 -10.68
N GLN A 474 16.87 3.10 -10.08
CA GLN A 474 16.77 3.33 -8.64
C GLN A 474 16.96 2.03 -7.85
N TRP A 475 16.41 0.92 -8.35
CA TRP A 475 16.54 -0.38 -7.70
C TRP A 475 18.00 -0.85 -7.64
N LEU A 476 18.75 -0.78 -8.76
CA LEU A 476 20.18 -1.13 -8.78
C LEU A 476 21.03 -0.19 -7.91
N ARG A 477 20.61 1.07 -7.76
CA ARG A 477 21.38 2.09 -7.04
C ARG A 477 21.20 2.04 -5.53
N CYS A 478 19.98 1.78 -5.05
CA CYS A 478 19.61 2.04 -3.66
C CYS A 478 19.25 0.77 -2.86
N ASP A 479 18.91 -0.33 -3.51
CA ASP A 479 18.41 -1.51 -2.81
C ASP A 479 19.55 -2.27 -2.11
N PRO A 480 19.41 -2.61 -0.81
CA PRO A 480 20.47 -3.24 -0.04
C PRO A 480 20.79 -4.67 -0.51
N LEU A 481 19.98 -5.25 -1.41
CA LEU A 481 20.28 -6.53 -2.06
C LEU A 481 21.63 -6.54 -2.80
N TRP A 482 21.93 -5.49 -3.57
CA TRP A 482 22.99 -5.55 -4.60
C TRP A 482 24.42 -5.70 -4.05
N PRO A 483 24.82 -5.04 -2.95
CA PRO A 483 26.09 -5.32 -2.27
C PRO A 483 26.24 -6.77 -1.80
N HIS A 484 25.13 -7.51 -1.66
CA HIS A 484 25.14 -8.92 -1.33
C HIS A 484 25.07 -9.83 -2.57
N VAL A 485 24.69 -9.33 -3.74
CA VAL A 485 24.72 -10.14 -4.98
C VAL A 485 26.12 -10.12 -5.61
N PHE A 486 26.82 -9.00 -5.46
CA PHE A 486 28.16 -8.77 -6.01
C PHE A 486 29.23 -8.74 -4.93
N ASP A 487 30.48 -9.01 -5.32
CA ASP A 487 31.62 -8.60 -4.50
C ASP A 487 31.86 -7.09 -4.62
N ALA A 488 32.68 -6.53 -3.73
CA ALA A 488 32.90 -5.08 -3.69
C ALA A 488 33.41 -4.49 -5.03
N PRO A 489 34.38 -5.12 -5.75
CA PRO A 489 34.79 -4.64 -7.06
C PRO A 489 33.69 -4.65 -8.11
N ALA A 490 32.92 -5.75 -8.23
CA ALA A 490 31.84 -5.83 -9.20
C ALA A 490 30.69 -4.86 -8.88
N TYR A 491 30.39 -4.66 -7.59
CA TYR A 491 29.40 -3.67 -7.18
C TYR A 491 29.84 -2.24 -7.51
N ALA A 492 31.11 -1.90 -7.25
CA ALA A 492 31.65 -0.59 -7.63
C ALA A 492 31.63 -0.38 -9.15
N HIS A 493 31.90 -1.42 -9.94
CA HIS A 493 31.78 -1.37 -11.39
C HIS A 493 30.33 -1.15 -11.85
N LEU A 494 29.35 -1.80 -11.23
CA LEU A 494 27.93 -1.56 -11.48
C LEU A 494 27.57 -0.10 -11.20
N GLN A 495 27.94 0.45 -10.04
CA GLN A 495 27.67 1.85 -9.70
C GLN A 495 28.29 2.82 -10.72
N SER A 496 29.55 2.59 -11.12
CA SER A 496 30.22 3.40 -12.15
C SER A 496 29.50 3.31 -13.51
N THR A 497 28.99 2.14 -13.87
CA THR A 497 28.19 1.94 -15.08
C THR A 497 26.88 2.72 -15.02
N LEU A 498 26.18 2.70 -13.88
CA LEU A 498 24.97 3.49 -13.68
C LEU A 498 25.26 4.99 -13.72
N ASP A 499 26.41 5.44 -13.21
CA ASP A 499 26.84 6.83 -13.32
C ASP A 499 27.09 7.24 -14.78
N ALA A 500 27.67 6.36 -15.59
CA ALA A 500 27.85 6.59 -17.02
C ALA A 500 26.52 6.66 -17.79
N VAL A 501 25.52 5.83 -17.41
CA VAL A 501 24.16 5.91 -17.95
C VAL A 501 23.49 7.23 -17.55
N GLN A 502 23.60 7.61 -16.27
CA GLN A 502 22.97 8.79 -15.70
C GLN A 502 23.38 10.11 -16.40
N VAL A 503 24.62 10.24 -16.85
CA VAL A 503 25.14 11.46 -17.49
C VAL A 503 24.73 11.61 -18.96
N MET A 504 24.03 10.64 -19.54
CA MET A 504 23.55 10.71 -20.92
C MET A 504 22.35 11.66 -21.02
N PRO A 505 22.42 12.78 -21.77
CA PRO A 505 21.32 13.74 -21.87
C PRO A 505 20.11 13.18 -22.62
N ASP A 506 20.40 12.53 -23.75
CA ASP A 506 19.37 11.92 -24.59
C ASP A 506 18.71 10.74 -23.88
N GLU A 507 17.39 10.80 -23.82
CA GLU A 507 16.59 9.88 -23.03
C GLU A 507 16.54 8.48 -23.63
N GLU A 508 16.41 8.37 -24.94
CA GLU A 508 16.36 7.08 -25.63
C GLU A 508 17.69 6.34 -25.48
N ASN A 509 18.82 7.03 -25.67
CA ASN A 509 20.15 6.48 -25.44
C ASN A 509 20.35 6.04 -23.99
N ARG A 510 19.92 6.87 -23.03
CA ARG A 510 19.98 6.54 -21.60
C ARG A 510 19.18 5.27 -21.27
N PHE A 511 18.00 5.12 -21.88
CA PHE A 511 17.12 3.97 -21.68
C PHE A 511 17.70 2.70 -22.30
N ASN A 512 18.24 2.81 -23.52
CA ASN A 512 18.92 1.71 -24.19
C ASN A 512 20.19 1.27 -23.45
N ALA A 513 20.94 2.21 -22.88
CA ALA A 513 22.10 1.90 -22.06
C ALA A 513 21.71 1.18 -20.76
N LEU A 514 20.63 1.60 -20.09
CA LEU A 514 20.11 0.89 -18.92
C LEU A 514 19.60 -0.52 -19.29
N LYS A 515 18.91 -0.67 -20.42
CA LYS A 515 18.51 -1.98 -20.95
C LYS A 515 19.72 -2.89 -21.12
N ALA A 516 20.83 -2.39 -21.67
CA ALA A 516 22.06 -3.16 -21.82
C ALA A 516 22.62 -3.63 -20.47
N VAL A 517 22.57 -2.80 -19.42
CA VAL A 517 22.97 -3.19 -18.05
C VAL A 517 22.16 -4.41 -17.59
N PHE A 518 20.83 -4.36 -17.68
CA PHE A 518 19.98 -5.49 -17.26
C PHE A 518 20.12 -6.71 -18.17
N SER A 519 20.31 -6.52 -19.47
CA SER A 519 20.62 -7.62 -20.40
C SER A 519 21.90 -8.34 -19.98
N GLN A 520 22.94 -7.61 -19.55
CA GLN A 520 24.17 -8.20 -19.03
C GLN A 520 23.93 -8.93 -17.71
N LEU A 521 23.18 -8.34 -16.78
CA LEU A 521 22.82 -8.99 -15.51
C LEU A 521 22.11 -10.33 -15.73
N MET A 522 21.18 -10.39 -16.69
CA MET A 522 20.51 -11.64 -17.07
C MET A 522 21.46 -12.60 -17.80
N ALA A 523 22.27 -12.13 -18.76
CA ALA A 523 23.22 -12.95 -19.52
C ALA A 523 24.27 -13.64 -18.64
N ASP A 524 24.68 -12.97 -17.57
CA ASP A 524 25.59 -13.49 -16.56
C ASP A 524 24.91 -14.33 -15.47
N ALA A 525 23.63 -14.67 -15.65
CA ALA A 525 22.83 -15.41 -14.68
C ALA A 525 22.85 -14.78 -13.28
N THR A 526 22.90 -13.44 -13.19
CA THR A 526 22.85 -12.70 -11.92
C THR A 526 21.42 -12.52 -11.43
N LEU A 527 20.51 -12.31 -12.38
CA LEU A 527 19.13 -11.91 -12.16
C LEU A 527 18.26 -12.66 -13.18
N THR A 528 17.12 -13.16 -12.73
CA THR A 528 16.04 -13.57 -13.62
C THR A 528 14.70 -13.16 -13.01
N PRO A 529 13.74 -12.66 -13.82
CA PRO A 529 12.35 -12.60 -13.38
C PRO A 529 11.80 -14.03 -13.28
N LEU A 530 10.77 -14.20 -12.46
CA LEU A 530 10.08 -15.46 -12.23
C LEU A 530 8.64 -15.37 -12.75
N PHE A 531 7.84 -14.48 -12.16
CA PHE A 531 6.46 -14.27 -12.57
C PHE A 531 5.98 -12.86 -12.27
N ASN A 532 5.05 -12.38 -13.09
CA ASN A 532 4.33 -11.13 -12.89
C ASN A 532 3.00 -11.41 -12.18
N TYR A 533 2.48 -10.38 -11.53
CA TYR A 533 1.14 -10.42 -10.95
C TYR A 533 0.07 -9.96 -11.93
N HIS A 534 -1.11 -10.56 -11.83
CA HIS A 534 -2.27 -10.11 -12.57
C HIS A 534 -3.15 -9.21 -11.68
N TYR A 535 -3.07 -7.89 -11.92
CA TYR A 535 -3.87 -6.93 -11.18
C TYR A 535 -5.31 -6.91 -11.67
N ARG A 536 -6.25 -6.88 -10.74
CA ARG A 536 -7.69 -6.76 -11.03
C ARG A 536 -8.34 -5.77 -10.09
N ILE A 537 -9.15 -4.87 -10.65
CA ILE A 537 -10.05 -4.02 -9.88
C ILE A 537 -11.48 -4.35 -10.24
N SER A 538 -12.22 -4.66 -9.19
CA SER A 538 -13.61 -5.04 -9.19
C SER A 538 -14.37 -3.94 -8.45
N ALA A 539 -15.34 -3.29 -9.09
CA ALA A 539 -16.17 -2.27 -8.46
C ALA A 539 -17.66 -2.47 -8.78
N PRO A 540 -18.56 -2.17 -7.84
CA PRO A 540 -19.99 -2.33 -8.05
C PRO A 540 -20.50 -1.26 -9.02
N PRO A 541 -21.71 -1.44 -9.59
CA PRO A 541 -22.40 -0.36 -10.27
C PRO A 541 -22.51 0.86 -9.35
N GLY A 542 -21.94 2.00 -9.74
CA GLY A 542 -22.01 3.25 -8.97
C GLY A 542 -20.67 3.89 -8.57
N VAL A 543 -19.52 3.24 -8.80
CA VAL A 543 -18.21 3.90 -8.71
C VAL A 543 -17.60 3.98 -10.10
N ASN A 544 -17.43 5.20 -10.60
CA ASN A 544 -16.93 5.49 -11.95
C ASN A 544 -15.51 6.07 -11.89
N GLY A 545 -14.83 6.16 -13.04
CA GLY A 545 -13.47 6.70 -13.11
C GLY A 545 -12.39 5.77 -12.56
N VAL A 546 -12.72 4.47 -12.40
CA VAL A 546 -11.81 3.47 -11.86
C VAL A 546 -10.96 2.87 -12.98
N ARG A 547 -9.69 3.26 -13.07
CA ARG A 547 -8.70 2.71 -14.01
C ARG A 547 -7.48 2.21 -13.26
N LEU A 548 -6.97 1.03 -13.63
CA LEU A 548 -5.72 0.51 -13.07
C LEU A 548 -4.53 1.42 -13.38
N THR A 549 -3.79 1.76 -12.33
CA THR A 549 -2.47 2.38 -12.40
C THR A 549 -1.39 1.29 -12.49
N PRO A 550 -0.15 1.64 -12.91
CA PRO A 550 0.97 0.69 -12.95
C PRO A 550 1.23 -0.01 -11.60
N ARG A 551 0.94 0.67 -10.48
CA ARG A 551 1.06 0.12 -9.12
C ARG A 551 -0.12 -0.79 -8.73
N GLY A 552 -1.06 -1.04 -9.64
CA GLY A 552 -2.24 -1.88 -9.43
C GLY A 552 -3.29 -1.29 -8.50
N TRP A 553 -3.35 0.03 -8.37
CA TRP A 553 -4.40 0.80 -7.70
C TRP A 553 -5.23 1.55 -8.74
N PHE A 554 -6.13 2.44 -8.33
CA PHE A 554 -6.81 3.37 -9.23
C PHE A 554 -6.60 4.81 -8.78
N GLU A 555 -6.79 5.76 -9.70
CA GLU A 555 -6.65 7.19 -9.40
C GLU A 555 -7.83 7.72 -8.59
N PHE A 556 -7.59 8.03 -7.32
CA PHE A 556 -8.64 8.56 -6.43
C PHE A 556 -9.15 9.93 -6.86
N THR A 557 -8.32 10.70 -7.56
CA THR A 557 -8.68 12.03 -8.07
C THR A 557 -9.67 11.97 -9.24
N GLU A 558 -9.70 10.85 -9.98
CA GLU A 558 -10.59 10.63 -11.12
C GLU A 558 -11.86 9.84 -10.77
N ALA A 559 -11.84 9.10 -9.66
CA ALA A 559 -12.99 8.33 -9.20
C ALA A 559 -14.17 9.25 -8.82
N TRP A 560 -15.40 8.85 -9.15
CA TRP A 560 -16.60 9.64 -8.83
C TRP A 560 -17.86 8.78 -8.65
N LEU A 561 -18.86 9.35 -7.98
CA LEU A 561 -20.15 8.72 -7.70
C LEU A 561 -21.27 9.43 -8.47
N PRO A 562 -22.16 8.71 -9.17
CA PRO A 562 -23.35 9.31 -9.78
C PRO A 562 -24.30 9.81 -8.69
N ALA A 563 -25.19 10.73 -9.07
CA ALA A 563 -26.24 11.19 -8.17
C ALA A 563 -27.06 10.00 -7.62
N PRO A 564 -27.56 10.09 -6.37
CA PRO A 564 -28.45 9.06 -5.83
C PRO A 564 -29.62 8.82 -6.79
N SER A 565 -29.88 7.56 -7.14
CA SER A 565 -31.09 7.19 -7.87
C SER A 565 -32.32 7.56 -7.03
N GLN A 566 -33.22 8.35 -7.60
CA GLN A 566 -34.49 8.77 -6.97
C GLN A 566 -35.43 7.60 -6.71
#